data_AF-S8C0C0-F1
#
_entry.id   AF-S8C0C0-F1
#
_cell.length_a   1.000
_cell.length_b   1.000
_cell.length_c   1.000
_cell.angle_alpha   90.00
_cell.angle_beta   90.00
_cell.angle_gamma   90.00
#
_symmetry.space_group_name_H-M   'P 1'
#
loop_
_entity.id
_entity.type
_entity.pdbx_description
1 polymer ?
#
loop_
_entity_poly.entity_id
_entity_poly.type
_entity_poly.pdbx_seq_one_letter_code
_entity_poly.pdbx_strand_id
1 'polypeptide(L)'
;MSINHRYGLKAILRLLPLLLLASNVSGQTSGTNCDLEDRTVETQVELDRLSTCRTLNGDLILGLDLTNITIPGLQTIRGDFIAHQGSCESISAPSLSFVGGLFYVGNAENLTTISMPSLATVGSFRLDTIPNLRTVDFSSQIDSIGDDPARSLVIWGTGLDSLAPIIYRNVQNVQINDNPDLKNITLQVQNVTGGISFRRNGGPDGAKVSLDQLEWADSLLLDGLNSISIPKLTHINNVLQITANNSFDILEFPNLTSIGSSPDPIPGRTQGYLELTFGEKLRRASFPKLQWITDYLQVRAGPVGAEPNLGAFPVLQTVGQYIDIIGNFTSIDFPKLQAQNAKSKVSIMSSDLNCTDFVSQEFFRAGNWSTPIECNGEIYNTTSTKPSSANMNRSFLGSGIRSLKLAAGLYLCFLVWLF
;
A
#
# COMPACT_ATOMS: atom_id res chain seq x y z
N MET A 1 -24.67 8.93 49.04
CA MET A 1 -24.08 7.82 49.81
C MET A 1 -22.61 7.78 49.44
N SER A 2 -21.75 8.32 50.31
CA SER A 2 -20.32 8.50 50.08
C SER A 2 -19.59 7.23 50.53
N ILE A 3 -18.72 6.68 49.68
CA ILE A 3 -17.69 5.72 50.11
C ILE A 3 -16.37 6.13 49.47
N ASN A 4 -15.55 6.80 50.27
CA ASN A 4 -14.13 7.04 50.04
C ASN A 4 -13.35 5.75 50.28
N HIS A 5 -12.46 5.38 49.35
CA HIS A 5 -11.36 4.46 49.63
C HIS A 5 -10.03 5.16 49.42
N ARG A 6 -9.38 5.44 50.55
CA ARG A 6 -7.99 5.89 50.66
C ARG A 6 -7.09 4.68 50.40
N TYR A 7 -6.21 4.77 49.41
CA TYR A 7 -5.03 3.90 49.34
C TYR A 7 -3.79 4.68 49.76
N GLY A 8 -3.14 4.16 50.79
CA GLY A 8 -2.02 4.77 51.47
C GLY A 8 -0.68 4.57 50.76
N LEU A 9 0.13 5.62 50.84
CA LEU A 9 1.55 5.70 50.58
C LEU A 9 2.33 4.61 51.36
N LYS A 10 3.23 3.88 50.68
CA LYS A 10 4.40 3.26 51.31
C LYS A 10 5.63 3.53 50.46
N ALA A 11 6.36 4.58 50.84
CA ALA A 11 7.71 4.85 50.35
C ALA A 11 8.68 3.84 50.98
N ILE A 12 9.42 3.11 50.13
CA ILE A 12 10.52 2.25 50.56
C ILE A 12 11.82 2.99 50.25
N LEU A 13 12.41 3.55 51.30
CA LEU A 13 13.73 4.16 51.32
C LEU A 13 14.78 3.04 51.33
N ARG A 14 15.53 2.85 50.23
CA ARG A 14 16.72 1.98 50.20
C ARG A 14 17.97 2.86 50.07
N LEU A 15 18.69 2.99 51.19
CA LEU A 15 20.08 3.45 51.24
C LEU A 15 20.99 2.33 50.71
N LEU A 16 21.79 2.62 49.69
CA LEU A 16 22.94 1.81 49.28
C LEU A 16 24.23 2.61 49.46
N PRO A 17 25.33 1.98 49.90
CA PRO A 17 26.56 2.66 50.25
C PRO A 17 27.38 3.04 49.02
N LEU A 18 28.00 4.22 49.15
CA LEU A 18 28.99 4.81 48.26
C LEU A 18 30.22 3.88 48.12
N LEU A 19 30.54 3.43 46.91
CA LEU A 19 31.85 2.87 46.58
C LEU A 19 32.47 3.73 45.46
N LEU A 20 33.50 4.51 45.82
CA LEU A 20 34.36 5.18 44.86
C LEU A 20 35.32 4.16 44.25
N LEU A 21 35.14 3.87 42.96
CA LEU A 21 36.18 3.28 42.12
C LEU A 21 36.57 4.33 41.08
N ALA A 22 37.76 4.89 41.25
CA ALA A 22 38.42 5.68 40.23
C ALA A 22 38.92 4.74 39.13
N SER A 23 38.17 4.64 38.04
CA SER A 23 38.63 4.09 36.78
C SER A 23 39.02 5.24 35.85
N ASN A 24 40.26 5.20 35.35
CA ASN A 24 40.71 6.07 34.28
C ASN A 24 39.87 5.79 33.02
N VAL A 25 38.82 6.58 32.82
CA VAL A 25 38.16 6.67 31.52
C VAL A 25 39.09 7.47 30.62
N SER A 26 39.79 6.77 29.74
CA SER A 26 40.29 7.34 28.49
C SER A 26 39.09 8.01 27.80
N GLY A 27 39.20 9.31 27.56
CA GLY A 27 38.09 10.17 27.15
C GLY A 27 37.26 9.58 26.02
N GLN A 28 36.04 9.16 26.34
CA GLN A 28 34.95 9.23 25.39
C GLN A 28 34.76 10.72 25.12
N THR A 29 35.15 11.16 23.93
CA THR A 29 34.68 12.43 23.38
C THR A 29 33.16 12.31 23.31
N SER A 30 32.51 12.77 24.38
CA SER A 30 31.07 12.97 24.47
C SER A 30 30.77 13.94 23.35
N GLY A 31 30.32 13.40 22.21
CA GLY A 31 30.00 14.23 21.06
C GLY A 31 28.92 15.21 21.48
N THR A 32 29.26 16.49 21.38
CA THR A 32 28.36 17.57 21.77
C THR A 32 27.10 17.51 20.91
N ASN A 33 25.93 17.57 21.55
CA ASN A 33 24.73 17.99 20.86
C ASN A 33 25.05 19.32 20.17
N CYS A 34 24.72 19.42 18.90
CA CYS A 34 24.70 20.73 18.29
C CYS A 34 23.51 21.47 18.87
N ASP A 35 23.74 22.60 19.53
CA ASP A 35 22.69 23.60 19.81
C ASP A 35 22.26 24.29 18.50
N LEU A 36 22.10 23.50 17.44
CA LEU A 36 21.62 23.88 16.13
C LEU A 36 20.22 23.28 16.01
N GLU A 37 19.25 24.14 15.74
CA GLU A 37 17.90 23.76 15.33
C GLU A 37 17.98 23.29 13.87
N ASP A 38 17.34 24.01 12.96
CA ASP A 38 17.36 23.72 11.53
C ASP A 38 18.64 24.28 10.89
N ARG A 39 19.19 23.52 9.94
CA ARG A 39 20.42 23.84 9.24
C ARG A 39 20.24 23.65 7.74
N THR A 40 20.19 24.76 7.02
CA THR A 40 20.43 24.76 5.57
C THR A 40 21.93 24.85 5.31
N VAL A 41 22.44 24.00 4.42
CA VAL A 41 23.86 23.93 4.08
C VAL A 41 24.05 24.04 2.57
N GLU A 42 24.80 25.04 2.12
CA GLU A 42 25.00 25.33 0.69
C GLU A 42 26.34 24.80 0.16
N THR A 43 27.26 24.40 1.05
CA THR A 43 28.61 23.97 0.66
C THR A 43 29.13 22.77 1.45
N GLN A 44 30.01 21.98 0.85
CA GLN A 44 30.68 20.87 1.54
C GLN A 44 31.49 21.34 2.76
N VAL A 45 32.08 22.54 2.70
CA VAL A 45 32.83 23.13 3.83
C VAL A 45 31.95 23.32 5.06
N GLU A 46 30.67 23.65 4.88
CA GLU A 46 29.71 23.76 5.97
C GLU A 46 29.31 22.40 6.54
N LEU A 47 29.21 21.36 5.71
CA LEU A 47 29.00 19.98 6.16
C LEU A 47 30.21 19.45 6.95
N ASP A 48 31.43 19.77 6.53
CA ASP A 48 32.66 19.36 7.21
C ASP A 48 32.75 19.93 8.64
N ARG A 49 32.15 21.11 8.88
CA ARG A 49 32.02 21.71 10.21
C ARG A 49 31.08 20.93 11.13
N LEU A 50 30.22 20.06 10.60
CA LEU A 50 29.38 19.15 11.37
C LEU A 50 30.12 17.89 11.83
N SER A 51 31.39 17.70 11.45
CA SER A 51 32.18 16.50 11.80
C SER A 51 32.28 16.19 13.30
N THR A 52 32.19 17.21 14.16
CA THR A 52 32.18 17.08 15.63
C THR A 52 30.77 16.99 16.22
N CYS A 53 29.75 17.27 15.41
CA CYS A 53 28.34 17.17 15.76
C CYS A 53 27.89 15.71 15.76
N ARG A 54 27.25 15.24 16.83
CA ARG A 54 26.61 13.91 16.82
C ARG A 54 25.11 13.98 16.64
N THR A 55 24.48 15.00 17.20
CA THR A 55 23.03 15.18 17.18
C THR A 55 22.67 16.58 16.72
N LEU A 56 21.87 16.65 15.66
CA LEU A 56 21.18 17.86 15.20
C LEU A 56 19.74 17.83 15.74
N ASN A 57 19.29 18.90 16.38
CA ASN A 57 17.97 18.94 17.03
C ASN A 57 16.83 19.29 16.06
N GLY A 58 17.11 19.97 14.96
CA GLY A 58 16.14 20.27 13.91
C GLY A 58 16.45 19.54 12.60
N ASP A 59 16.10 20.19 11.49
CA ASP A 59 16.21 19.67 10.13
C ASP A 59 17.60 19.90 9.53
N LEU A 60 18.05 18.99 8.67
CA LEU A 60 19.19 19.20 7.78
C LEU A 60 18.71 19.33 6.35
N ILE A 61 18.86 20.52 5.77
CA ILE A 61 18.45 20.85 4.40
C ILE A 61 19.72 21.08 3.56
N LEU A 62 19.87 20.32 2.49
CA LEU A 62 21.01 20.44 1.58
C LEU A 62 20.66 21.36 0.40
N GLY A 63 21.51 22.37 0.19
CA GLY A 63 21.42 23.34 -0.90
C GLY A 63 21.69 22.74 -2.27
N LEU A 64 21.18 23.38 -3.33
CA LEU A 64 21.03 22.79 -4.67
C LEU A 64 22.35 22.56 -5.43
N ASP A 65 23.41 23.27 -5.06
CA ASP A 65 24.67 23.33 -5.81
C ASP A 65 25.70 22.28 -5.37
N LEU A 66 25.32 21.37 -4.47
CA LEU A 66 26.19 20.31 -3.97
C LEU A 66 26.32 19.17 -4.99
N THR A 67 27.54 18.88 -5.44
CA THR A 67 27.80 17.77 -6.39
C THR A 67 28.09 16.45 -5.68
N ASN A 68 29.03 16.45 -4.74
CA ASN A 68 29.40 15.26 -3.95
C ASN A 68 29.25 15.60 -2.48
N ILE A 69 28.26 14.99 -1.83
CA ILE A 69 27.87 15.29 -0.45
C ILE A 69 28.49 14.25 0.47
N THR A 70 29.27 14.70 1.44
CA THR A 70 29.68 13.88 2.58
C THR A 70 29.28 14.57 3.88
N ILE A 71 28.61 13.83 4.77
CA ILE A 71 28.19 14.32 6.08
C ILE A 71 28.98 13.54 7.13
N PRO A 72 30.15 14.05 7.55
CA PRO A 72 31.00 13.36 8.50
C PRO A 72 30.41 13.46 9.91
N GLY A 73 30.54 12.39 10.68
CA GLY A 73 30.37 12.41 12.14
C GLY A 73 28.94 12.48 12.68
N LEU A 74 28.00 13.08 11.95
CA LEU A 74 26.60 13.20 12.37
C LEU A 74 25.94 11.82 12.49
N GLN A 75 25.32 11.55 13.63
CA GLN A 75 24.70 10.26 13.96
C GLN A 75 23.18 10.36 14.03
N THR A 76 22.66 11.51 14.47
CA THR A 76 21.23 11.71 14.72
C THR A 76 20.79 13.05 14.14
N ILE A 77 19.71 13.02 13.37
CA ILE A 77 18.91 14.19 13.01
C ILE A 77 17.55 13.98 13.66
N ARG A 78 17.12 14.90 14.54
CA ARG A 78 15.82 14.76 15.22
C ARG A 78 14.65 15.20 14.33
N GLY A 79 14.89 16.14 13.42
CA GLY A 79 13.94 16.55 12.40
C GLY A 79 14.10 15.76 11.09
N ASP A 80 13.97 16.48 9.98
CA ASP A 80 14.02 15.96 8.62
C ASP A 80 15.44 16.01 8.02
N PHE A 81 15.74 15.07 7.13
CA PHE A 81 16.85 15.14 6.20
C PHE A 81 16.30 15.42 4.81
N ILE A 82 16.64 16.57 4.22
CA ILE A 82 16.06 17.03 2.95
C ILE A 82 17.17 17.30 1.94
N ALA A 83 17.20 16.52 0.86
CA ALA A 83 18.11 16.70 -0.25
C ALA A 83 17.35 16.79 -1.59
N HIS A 84 17.14 18.00 -2.07
CA HIS A 84 16.61 18.26 -3.41
C HIS A 84 17.78 18.67 -4.31
N GLN A 85 18.26 17.80 -5.20
CA GLN A 85 19.63 17.93 -5.70
C GLN A 85 19.78 17.71 -7.21
N GLY A 86 19.68 18.77 -8.03
CA GLY A 86 19.73 18.62 -9.49
C GLY A 86 21.05 18.09 -10.04
N SER A 87 22.19 18.50 -9.48
CA SER A 87 23.54 18.17 -9.98
C SER A 87 24.33 17.20 -9.10
N CYS A 88 23.73 16.68 -8.02
CA CYS A 88 24.43 15.78 -7.11
C CYS A 88 24.64 14.40 -7.75
N GLU A 89 25.85 13.86 -7.64
CA GLU A 89 26.24 12.54 -8.13
C GLU A 89 26.25 11.49 -7.01
N SER A 90 26.57 11.90 -5.77
CA SER A 90 26.64 11.02 -4.61
C SER A 90 26.31 11.71 -3.28
N ILE A 91 25.63 10.99 -2.39
CA ILE A 91 25.37 11.40 -1.00
C ILE A 91 25.90 10.33 -0.05
N SER A 92 26.73 10.73 0.91
CA SER A 92 27.24 9.83 1.95
C SER A 92 27.08 10.42 3.35
N ALA A 93 26.53 9.63 4.27
CA ALA A 93 26.49 9.94 5.70
C ALA A 93 26.81 8.68 6.51
N PRO A 94 28.08 8.24 6.57
CA PRO A 94 28.45 6.92 7.07
C PRO A 94 28.07 6.66 8.53
N SER A 95 28.01 7.71 9.35
CA SER A 95 27.69 7.62 10.78
C SER A 95 26.22 7.85 11.08
N LEU A 96 25.41 8.33 10.12
CA LEU A 96 24.02 8.68 10.36
C LEU A 96 23.22 7.41 10.61
N SER A 97 22.66 7.28 11.80
CA SER A 97 21.89 6.11 12.22
C SER A 97 20.41 6.38 12.43
N PHE A 98 20.03 7.65 12.67
CA PHE A 98 18.67 8.04 13.01
C PHE A 98 18.24 9.35 12.34
N VAL A 99 17.06 9.35 11.73
CA VAL A 99 16.32 10.55 11.28
C VAL A 99 14.91 10.52 11.89
N GLY A 100 14.60 11.45 12.78
CA GLY A 100 13.33 11.43 13.52
C GLY A 100 12.11 11.74 12.66
N GLY A 101 12.29 12.58 11.64
CA GLY A 101 11.25 12.96 10.70
C GLY A 101 11.37 12.25 9.35
N LEU A 102 11.28 13.03 8.28
CA LEU A 102 11.37 12.59 6.90
C LEU A 102 12.83 12.50 6.43
N PHE A 103 13.22 11.34 5.93
CA PHE A 103 14.35 11.20 5.02
C PHE A 103 13.85 11.39 3.59
N TYR A 104 14.23 12.51 2.97
CA TYR A 104 13.86 12.85 1.60
C TYR A 104 15.09 13.09 0.74
N VAL A 105 15.16 12.36 -0.37
CA VAL A 105 16.01 12.70 -1.51
C VAL A 105 15.13 12.75 -2.74
N GLY A 106 15.27 13.80 -3.56
CA GLY A 106 14.55 13.82 -4.82
C GLY A 106 14.99 14.90 -5.81
N ASN A 107 14.42 14.80 -7.01
CA ASN A 107 14.78 15.63 -8.16
C ASN A 107 16.29 15.64 -8.41
N ALA A 108 16.88 14.44 -8.38
CA ALA A 108 18.32 14.25 -8.44
C ALA A 108 18.71 13.34 -9.60
N GLU A 109 18.64 13.91 -10.81
CA GLU A 109 18.84 13.18 -12.06
C GLU A 109 20.23 12.56 -12.15
N ASN A 110 21.27 13.22 -11.65
CA ASN A 110 22.65 12.73 -11.72
C ASN A 110 23.02 11.79 -10.57
N LEU A 111 22.16 11.65 -9.55
CA LEU A 111 22.50 10.92 -8.33
C LEU A 111 22.54 9.42 -8.61
N THR A 112 23.71 8.82 -8.43
CA THR A 112 23.91 7.39 -8.70
C THR A 112 23.95 6.55 -7.43
N THR A 113 24.39 7.15 -6.32
CA THR A 113 24.66 6.44 -5.07
C THR A 113 24.21 7.24 -3.84
N ILE A 114 23.48 6.58 -2.95
CA ILE A 114 23.26 7.01 -1.56
C ILE A 114 23.91 5.99 -0.64
N SER A 115 24.85 6.40 0.21
CA SER A 115 25.53 5.51 1.16
C SER A 115 25.41 6.02 2.59
N MET A 116 24.58 5.34 3.38
CA MET A 116 24.36 5.57 4.79
C MET A 116 24.29 4.21 5.52
N PRO A 117 25.40 3.45 5.55
CA PRO A 117 25.41 2.07 6.04
C PRO A 117 25.08 1.91 7.53
N SER A 118 25.02 3.01 8.29
CA SER A 118 24.59 3.00 9.70
C SER A 118 23.11 3.34 9.89
N LEU A 119 22.40 3.78 8.84
CA LEU A 119 21.02 4.26 8.94
C LEU A 119 20.09 3.11 9.30
N ALA A 120 19.48 3.18 10.47
CA ALA A 120 18.68 2.10 11.05
C ALA A 120 17.27 2.56 11.46
N THR A 121 17.00 3.86 11.50
CA THR A 121 15.67 4.34 11.88
C THR A 121 15.34 5.65 11.17
N VAL A 122 14.17 5.69 10.55
CA VAL A 122 13.60 6.90 9.95
C VAL A 122 12.12 7.01 10.30
N GLY A 123 11.62 8.22 10.54
CA GLY A 123 10.18 8.44 10.74
C GLY A 123 9.38 8.27 9.46
N SER A 124 9.89 8.77 8.33
CA SER A 124 9.35 8.55 6.98
C SER A 124 10.47 8.48 5.97
N PHE A 125 10.26 7.74 4.90
CA PHE A 125 11.26 7.51 3.87
C PHE A 125 10.70 7.86 2.50
N ARG A 126 11.36 8.77 1.77
CA ARG A 126 10.98 9.15 0.41
C ARG A 126 12.18 9.30 -0.49
N LEU A 127 12.18 8.50 -1.56
CA LEU A 127 12.99 8.71 -2.75
C LEU A 127 12.06 9.04 -3.92
N ASP A 128 12.32 10.13 -4.63
CA ASP A 128 11.43 10.63 -5.67
C ASP A 128 12.19 11.27 -6.83
N THR A 129 11.95 10.81 -8.06
CA THR A 129 12.52 11.41 -9.27
C THR A 129 14.06 11.39 -9.21
N ILE A 130 14.61 10.17 -9.17
CA ILE A 130 16.06 9.88 -9.09
C ILE A 130 16.42 8.76 -10.10
N PRO A 131 16.22 8.98 -11.40
CA PRO A 131 16.21 7.92 -12.41
C PRO A 131 17.56 7.20 -12.59
N ASN A 132 18.68 7.83 -12.23
CA ASN A 132 20.01 7.22 -12.35
C ASN A 132 20.53 6.58 -11.05
N LEU A 133 19.72 6.57 -9.98
CA LEU A 133 20.10 5.94 -8.71
C LEU A 133 20.23 4.43 -8.89
N ARG A 134 21.44 3.90 -8.71
CA ARG A 134 21.71 2.46 -8.84
C ARG A 134 21.89 1.78 -7.50
N THR A 135 22.49 2.48 -6.56
CA THR A 135 22.87 1.89 -5.27
C THR A 135 22.33 2.72 -4.13
N VAL A 136 21.66 2.02 -3.22
CA VAL A 136 21.29 2.53 -1.91
C VAL A 136 21.89 1.57 -0.89
N ASP A 137 22.86 2.07 -0.14
CA ASP A 137 23.53 1.34 0.93
C ASP A 137 23.02 1.85 2.27
N PHE A 138 21.90 1.28 2.72
CA PHE A 138 21.41 1.44 4.08
C PHE A 138 21.70 0.19 4.88
N SER A 139 21.88 0.34 6.19
CA SER A 139 21.88 -0.82 7.08
C SER A 139 20.55 -1.58 6.89
N SER A 140 20.61 -2.91 6.93
CA SER A 140 19.51 -3.84 6.59
C SER A 140 18.32 -3.83 7.57
N GLN A 141 18.17 -2.77 8.36
CA GLN A 141 17.23 -2.69 9.48
C GLN A 141 16.75 -1.27 9.68
N ILE A 142 16.21 -0.62 8.63
CA ILE A 142 15.41 0.59 8.87
C ILE A 142 14.13 0.15 9.57
N ASP A 143 14.14 0.19 10.90
CA ASP A 143 13.02 -0.10 11.79
C ASP A 143 12.20 1.18 12.03
N SER A 144 10.96 1.02 12.50
CA SER A 144 10.14 2.14 12.95
C SER A 144 10.69 2.73 14.26
N ILE A 145 10.30 3.97 14.57
CA ILE A 145 10.65 4.62 15.84
C ILE A 145 9.81 3.95 16.96
N GLY A 146 10.29 2.82 17.48
CA GLY A 146 9.54 2.04 18.46
C GLY A 146 8.21 1.49 17.90
N ASP A 147 7.15 1.53 18.71
CA ASP A 147 5.78 1.16 18.29
C ASP A 147 5.10 2.24 17.43
N ASP A 148 5.72 3.43 17.25
CA ASP A 148 5.20 4.49 16.39
C ASP A 148 5.50 4.12 14.92
N PRO A 149 4.48 3.82 14.09
CA PRO A 149 4.71 3.37 12.72
C PRO A 149 5.53 4.39 11.95
N ALA A 150 6.42 3.92 11.08
CA ALA A 150 6.92 4.78 10.01
C ALA A 150 5.69 5.33 9.26
N ARG A 151 5.59 6.66 9.09
CA ARG A 151 4.37 7.24 8.52
C ARG A 151 4.27 6.94 7.03
N SER A 152 5.38 6.88 6.30
CA SER A 152 5.34 6.62 4.86
C SER A 152 6.64 6.04 4.32
N LEU A 153 6.52 5.07 3.42
CA LEU A 153 7.57 4.55 2.55
C LEU A 153 7.20 4.90 1.10
N VAL A 154 7.96 5.79 0.47
CA VAL A 154 7.76 6.23 -0.91
C VAL A 154 9.04 6.01 -1.71
N ILE A 155 8.96 5.26 -2.81
CA ILE A 155 10.08 5.03 -3.74
C ILE A 155 9.56 5.17 -5.16
N TRP A 156 9.76 6.34 -5.75
CA TRP A 156 9.18 6.74 -7.02
C TRP A 156 10.24 7.14 -8.04
N GLY A 157 10.12 6.65 -9.27
CA GLY A 157 10.94 7.15 -10.38
C GLY A 157 12.44 6.94 -10.17
N THR A 158 12.84 5.80 -9.62
CA THR A 158 14.25 5.47 -9.35
C THR A 158 14.81 4.47 -10.37
N GLY A 159 16.14 4.48 -10.53
CA GLY A 159 16.88 3.49 -11.34
C GLY A 159 17.31 2.24 -10.58
N LEU A 160 16.75 2.00 -9.40
CA LEU A 160 17.11 0.88 -8.53
C LEU A 160 16.65 -0.42 -9.17
N ASP A 161 17.53 -1.44 -9.18
CA ASP A 161 17.18 -2.78 -9.67
C ASP A 161 16.61 -3.69 -8.56
N SER A 162 16.90 -3.33 -7.31
CA SER A 162 16.57 -4.05 -6.10
C SER A 162 16.47 -3.08 -4.92
N LEU A 163 15.75 -3.51 -3.88
CA LEU A 163 15.72 -2.81 -2.61
C LEU A 163 16.42 -3.67 -1.56
N ALA A 164 17.23 -3.03 -0.72
CA ALA A 164 17.63 -3.64 0.54
C ALA A 164 16.36 -4.03 1.33
N PRO A 165 16.38 -5.10 2.15
CA PRO A 165 15.23 -5.46 2.98
C PRO A 165 14.83 -4.28 3.87
N ILE A 166 13.61 -3.77 3.67
CA ILE A 166 13.02 -2.73 4.52
C ILE A 166 12.06 -3.42 5.50
N ILE A 167 12.24 -3.17 6.80
CA ILE A 167 11.48 -3.82 7.88
C ILE A 167 10.64 -2.77 8.58
N TYR A 168 9.38 -2.64 8.17
CA TYR A 168 8.41 -1.79 8.86
C TYR A 168 7.25 -2.64 9.36
N ARG A 169 7.28 -3.08 10.62
CA ARG A 169 6.18 -3.90 11.17
C ARG A 169 4.82 -3.23 10.98
N ASN A 170 4.73 -1.95 11.31
CA ASN A 170 3.55 -1.12 11.09
C ASN A 170 3.97 0.11 10.27
N VAL A 171 3.21 0.42 9.22
CA VAL A 171 3.44 1.58 8.38
C VAL A 171 2.10 2.18 7.98
N GLN A 172 2.00 3.50 7.83
CA GLN A 172 0.74 4.08 7.37
C GLN A 172 0.61 3.98 5.84
N ASN A 173 1.63 4.37 5.08
CA ASN A 173 1.59 4.31 3.61
C ASN A 173 2.81 3.62 3.00
N VAL A 174 2.59 2.80 1.98
CA VAL A 174 3.63 2.21 1.12
C VAL A 174 3.30 2.54 -0.33
N GLN A 175 4.19 3.26 -1.00
CA GLN A 175 4.04 3.62 -2.40
C GLN A 175 5.37 3.37 -3.13
N ILE A 176 5.44 2.28 -3.88
CA ILE A 176 6.61 1.97 -4.71
C ILE A 176 6.11 1.97 -6.15
N ASN A 177 6.37 3.04 -6.88
CA ASN A 177 5.78 3.28 -8.20
C ASN A 177 6.83 3.75 -9.20
N ASP A 178 6.62 3.48 -10.48
CA ASP A 178 7.42 4.05 -11.57
C ASP A 178 8.91 3.73 -11.48
N ASN A 179 9.27 2.54 -11.00
CA ASN A 179 10.66 2.07 -10.94
C ASN A 179 10.88 0.99 -12.01
N PRO A 180 11.18 1.36 -13.28
CA PRO A 180 11.23 0.42 -14.39
C PRO A 180 12.31 -0.65 -14.24
N ASP A 181 13.39 -0.37 -13.52
CA ASP A 181 14.48 -1.33 -13.31
C ASP A 181 14.22 -2.25 -12.09
N LEU A 182 13.28 -1.90 -11.20
CA LEU A 182 13.06 -2.58 -9.93
C LEU A 182 12.26 -3.87 -10.11
N LYS A 183 12.96 -5.01 -10.19
CA LYS A 183 12.36 -6.30 -10.53
C LYS A 183 11.82 -7.09 -9.34
N ASN A 184 12.37 -6.87 -8.15
CA ASN A 184 11.98 -7.60 -6.95
C ASN A 184 11.74 -6.63 -5.80
N ILE A 185 10.58 -6.77 -5.16
CA ILE A 185 10.16 -5.97 -4.03
C ILE A 185 9.81 -6.94 -2.91
N THR A 186 10.57 -6.93 -1.82
CA THR A 186 10.28 -7.72 -0.62
C THR A 186 10.19 -6.78 0.57
N LEU A 187 9.04 -6.77 1.25
CA LEU A 187 8.83 -5.93 2.43
C LEU A 187 8.42 -6.79 3.62
N GLN A 188 9.02 -6.54 4.78
CA GLN A 188 8.61 -7.15 6.04
C GLN A 188 7.65 -6.21 6.77
N VAL A 189 6.41 -6.15 6.26
CA VAL A 189 5.30 -5.37 6.83
C VAL A 189 4.22 -6.29 7.38
N GLN A 190 3.65 -5.95 8.54
CA GLN A 190 2.54 -6.71 9.15
C GLN A 190 1.21 -5.98 8.99
N ASN A 191 1.17 -4.67 9.28
CA ASN A 191 -0.04 -3.84 9.17
C ASN A 191 0.22 -2.57 8.38
N VAL A 192 -0.67 -2.25 7.44
CA VAL A 192 -0.65 -0.98 6.69
C VAL A 192 -1.92 -0.18 6.87
N THR A 193 -1.90 0.86 7.71
CA THR A 193 -3.10 1.59 8.18
C THR A 193 -3.75 2.51 7.13
N GLY A 194 -3.01 2.92 6.10
CA GLY A 194 -3.48 3.76 4.99
C GLY A 194 -3.54 2.99 3.68
N GLY A 195 -2.43 2.84 2.97
CA GLY A 195 -2.50 2.15 1.68
C GLY A 195 -1.17 1.63 1.16
N ILE A 196 -1.27 0.53 0.43
CA ILE A 196 -0.20 -0.04 -0.37
C ILE A 196 -0.52 0.21 -1.84
N SER A 197 0.43 0.83 -2.54
CA SER A 197 0.36 1.03 -3.98
C SER A 197 1.64 0.53 -4.63
N PHE A 198 1.50 -0.45 -5.52
CA PHE A 198 2.56 -0.92 -6.41
C PHE A 198 2.14 -0.73 -7.85
N ARG A 199 2.78 0.21 -8.54
CA ARG A 199 2.41 0.58 -9.91
C ARG A 199 3.64 0.71 -10.80
N ARG A 200 3.62 0.08 -11.98
CA ARG A 200 4.62 0.30 -13.04
C ARG A 200 6.07 0.12 -12.53
N ASN A 201 6.33 -1.01 -11.88
CA ASN A 201 7.69 -1.40 -11.47
C ASN A 201 8.17 -2.58 -12.31
N GLY A 202 9.48 -2.73 -12.50
CA GLY A 202 10.07 -3.89 -13.20
C GLY A 202 9.87 -3.87 -14.71
N GLY A 203 9.51 -2.70 -15.26
CA GLY A 203 9.44 -2.47 -16.71
C GLY A 203 8.31 -3.27 -17.37
N PRO A 204 8.50 -3.75 -18.61
CA PRO A 204 7.44 -4.44 -19.35
C PRO A 204 7.06 -5.81 -18.73
N ASP A 205 7.97 -6.44 -17.98
CA ASP A 205 7.72 -7.74 -17.36
C ASP A 205 6.94 -7.61 -16.04
N GLY A 206 7.00 -6.45 -15.40
CA GLY A 206 6.46 -6.20 -14.06
C GLY A 206 7.40 -6.66 -12.94
N ALA A 207 7.23 -6.10 -11.75
CA ALA A 207 7.98 -6.50 -10.56
C ALA A 207 7.35 -7.73 -9.88
N LYS A 208 8.18 -8.55 -9.23
CA LYS A 208 7.76 -9.60 -8.30
C LYS A 208 7.68 -9.01 -6.90
N VAL A 209 6.51 -9.14 -6.27
CA VAL A 209 6.25 -8.57 -4.93
C VAL A 209 6.05 -9.67 -3.90
N SER A 210 6.74 -9.59 -2.76
CA SER A 210 6.49 -10.44 -1.59
C SER A 210 6.17 -9.58 -0.35
N LEU A 211 5.02 -9.87 0.26
CA LEU A 211 4.54 -9.33 1.53
C LEU A 211 4.17 -10.48 2.47
N ASP A 212 5.10 -11.40 2.71
CA ASP A 212 4.83 -12.67 3.41
C ASP A 212 4.36 -12.53 4.87
N GLN A 213 4.53 -11.35 5.47
CA GLN A 213 4.10 -11.04 6.83
C GLN A 213 2.84 -10.17 6.91
N LEU A 214 2.31 -9.69 5.79
CA LEU A 214 1.18 -8.75 5.80
C LEU A 214 -0.09 -9.47 6.26
N GLU A 215 -0.66 -9.02 7.37
CA GLU A 215 -1.87 -9.57 7.98
C GLU A 215 -3.09 -8.67 7.76
N TRP A 216 -2.87 -7.35 7.70
CA TRP A 216 -3.91 -6.33 7.56
C TRP A 216 -3.44 -5.17 6.69
N ALA A 217 -4.32 -4.68 5.82
CA ALA A 217 -4.11 -3.43 5.07
C ALA A 217 -5.41 -2.64 4.97
N ASP A 218 -5.36 -1.31 4.97
CA ASP A 218 -6.55 -0.54 4.66
C ASP A 218 -6.86 -0.60 3.17
N SER A 219 -5.87 -0.32 2.33
CA SER A 219 -6.00 -0.30 0.87
C SER A 219 -4.85 -1.04 0.18
N LEU A 220 -5.14 -1.81 -0.87
CA LEU A 220 -4.16 -2.53 -1.68
C LEU A 220 -4.45 -2.31 -3.19
N LEU A 221 -3.54 -1.61 -3.87
CA LEU A 221 -3.66 -1.24 -5.28
C LEU A 221 -2.51 -1.86 -6.08
N LEU A 222 -2.84 -2.77 -7.01
CA LEU A 222 -1.88 -3.58 -7.76
C LEU A 222 -1.96 -3.32 -9.26
N ASP A 223 -0.90 -2.75 -9.84
CA ASP A 223 -0.83 -2.38 -11.26
C ASP A 223 0.54 -2.68 -11.89
N GLY A 224 0.55 -3.51 -12.93
CA GLY A 224 1.78 -3.80 -13.68
C GLY A 224 2.79 -4.69 -12.92
N LEU A 225 2.30 -5.69 -12.18
CA LEU A 225 3.14 -6.65 -11.45
C LEU A 225 3.29 -7.98 -12.19
N ASN A 226 4.44 -8.62 -12.00
CA ASN A 226 4.74 -9.97 -12.50
C ASN A 226 4.20 -11.08 -11.62
N SER A 227 4.25 -10.89 -10.31
CA SER A 227 3.70 -11.81 -9.33
C SER A 227 3.54 -11.11 -7.99
N ILE A 228 2.68 -11.66 -7.15
CA ILE A 228 2.49 -11.17 -5.80
C ILE A 228 2.26 -12.32 -4.81
N SER A 229 3.00 -12.33 -3.71
CA SER A 229 2.86 -13.27 -2.59
C SER A 229 2.33 -12.54 -1.36
N ILE A 230 1.12 -12.88 -0.91
CA ILE A 230 0.50 -12.32 0.31
C ILE A 230 -0.27 -13.41 1.07
N PRO A 231 0.42 -14.43 1.60
CA PRO A 231 -0.22 -15.61 2.19
C PRO A 231 -0.97 -15.33 3.51
N LYS A 232 -0.59 -14.29 4.26
CA LYS A 232 -1.11 -14.03 5.61
C LYS A 232 -2.24 -12.99 5.68
N LEU A 233 -2.52 -12.27 4.60
CA LEU A 233 -3.49 -11.18 4.64
C LEU A 233 -4.88 -11.75 4.91
N THR A 234 -5.49 -11.29 6.00
CA THR A 234 -6.81 -11.75 6.45
C THR A 234 -7.91 -10.72 6.23
N HIS A 235 -7.55 -9.44 6.19
CA HIS A 235 -8.49 -8.33 6.13
C HIS A 235 -7.97 -7.17 5.27
N ILE A 236 -8.87 -6.63 4.43
CA ILE A 236 -8.71 -5.33 3.78
C ILE A 236 -9.83 -4.42 4.27
N ASN A 237 -9.53 -3.18 4.65
CA ASN A 237 -10.56 -2.30 5.22
C ASN A 237 -11.37 -1.53 4.17
N ASN A 238 -10.72 -1.04 3.12
CA ASN A 238 -11.30 -0.09 2.17
C ASN A 238 -11.28 -0.65 0.74
N VAL A 239 -10.11 -0.75 0.09
CA VAL A 239 -10.06 -1.15 -1.32
C VAL A 239 -9.07 -2.26 -1.58
N LEU A 240 -9.52 -3.27 -2.32
CA LEU A 240 -8.65 -4.18 -3.07
C LEU A 240 -8.86 -3.93 -4.56
N GLN A 241 -7.84 -3.38 -5.23
CA GLN A 241 -7.88 -3.09 -6.65
C GLN A 241 -6.76 -3.84 -7.40
N ILE A 242 -7.17 -4.59 -8.42
CA ILE A 242 -6.28 -5.29 -9.34
C ILE A 242 -6.59 -4.84 -10.77
N THR A 243 -5.60 -4.24 -11.41
CA THR A 243 -5.75 -3.70 -12.78
C THR A 243 -5.42 -4.74 -13.85
N ALA A 244 -5.82 -4.43 -15.08
CA ALA A 244 -5.56 -5.25 -16.27
C ALA A 244 -4.07 -5.36 -16.65
N ASN A 245 -3.21 -4.48 -16.14
CA ASN A 245 -1.81 -4.40 -16.61
C ASN A 245 -0.91 -5.45 -15.95
N ASN A 246 -1.43 -6.22 -14.99
CA ASN A 246 -0.67 -7.26 -14.33
C ASN A 246 -0.38 -8.44 -15.27
N SER A 247 0.82 -8.99 -15.14
CA SER A 247 1.35 -10.05 -16.01
C SER A 247 1.39 -11.44 -15.35
N PHE A 248 0.89 -11.59 -14.12
CA PHE A 248 0.71 -12.89 -13.46
C PHE A 248 -0.49 -13.67 -14.02
N ASP A 249 -0.34 -15.00 -14.12
CA ASP A 249 -1.40 -15.91 -14.58
C ASP A 249 -2.41 -16.26 -13.49
N ILE A 250 -1.93 -16.31 -12.24
CA ILE A 250 -2.68 -16.74 -11.05
C ILE A 250 -2.53 -15.68 -9.97
N LEU A 251 -3.64 -15.32 -9.34
CA LEU A 251 -3.73 -14.45 -8.17
C LEU A 251 -4.42 -15.18 -7.03
N GLU A 252 -3.80 -15.26 -5.86
CA GLU A 252 -4.36 -15.97 -4.71
C GLU A 252 -4.30 -15.12 -3.44
N PHE A 253 -5.45 -15.02 -2.77
CA PHE A 253 -5.59 -14.47 -1.43
C PHE A 253 -6.08 -15.58 -0.49
N PRO A 254 -5.19 -16.51 -0.09
CA PRO A 254 -5.59 -17.78 0.52
C PRO A 254 -6.26 -17.63 1.90
N ASN A 255 -5.98 -16.52 2.59
CA ASN A 255 -6.46 -16.25 3.94
C ASN A 255 -7.35 -15.01 4.06
N LEU A 256 -7.63 -14.30 2.97
CA LEU A 256 -8.47 -13.10 3.02
C LEU A 256 -9.91 -13.51 3.34
N THR A 257 -10.45 -12.95 4.42
CA THR A 257 -11.80 -13.26 4.93
C THR A 257 -12.79 -12.13 4.72
N SER A 258 -12.33 -10.88 4.65
CA SER A 258 -13.20 -9.73 4.47
C SER A 258 -12.57 -8.58 3.71
N ILE A 259 -13.43 -7.82 3.02
CA ILE A 259 -13.14 -6.49 2.50
C ILE A 259 -14.19 -5.51 3.06
N GLY A 260 -13.76 -4.63 3.96
CA GLY A 260 -14.63 -3.79 4.79
C GLY A 260 -14.60 -4.10 6.27
N SER A 261 -15.07 -3.15 7.11
CA SER A 261 -14.99 -3.27 8.58
C SER A 261 -16.07 -4.15 9.21
N SER A 262 -17.21 -4.37 8.55
CA SER A 262 -18.35 -5.11 9.11
C SER A 262 -19.32 -5.58 8.02
N PRO A 263 -19.78 -6.85 8.02
CA PRO A 263 -20.80 -7.32 7.07
C PRO A 263 -22.14 -6.61 7.27
N ASP A 264 -22.43 -6.11 8.48
CA ASP A 264 -23.61 -5.29 8.73
C ASP A 264 -23.36 -3.83 8.30
N PRO A 265 -24.26 -3.22 7.50
CA PRO A 265 -24.15 -1.82 7.10
C PRO A 265 -24.42 -0.91 8.30
N ILE A 266 -23.36 -0.59 9.04
CA ILE A 266 -23.40 0.31 10.20
C ILE A 266 -23.04 1.72 9.72
N PRO A 267 -23.91 2.73 9.89
CA PRO A 267 -23.59 4.11 9.56
C PRO A 267 -22.29 4.57 10.22
N GLY A 268 -21.39 5.19 9.44
CA GLY A 268 -20.10 5.68 9.91
C GLY A 268 -18.97 4.65 9.97
N ARG A 269 -19.20 3.40 9.55
CA ARG A 269 -18.11 2.44 9.30
C ARG A 269 -17.65 2.47 7.84
N THR A 270 -16.36 2.20 7.63
CA THR A 270 -15.79 2.06 6.29
C THR A 270 -16.46 0.88 5.58
N GLN A 271 -17.04 1.19 4.42
CA GLN A 271 -17.46 0.17 3.46
C GLN A 271 -16.31 -0.01 2.48
N GLY A 272 -16.03 -1.26 2.15
CA GLY A 272 -14.91 -1.64 1.31
C GLY A 272 -15.33 -2.49 0.12
N TYR A 273 -14.61 -2.32 -0.99
CA TYR A 273 -14.94 -2.87 -2.29
C TYR A 273 -13.78 -3.64 -2.93
N LEU A 274 -14.14 -4.55 -3.84
CA LEU A 274 -13.22 -5.32 -4.66
C LEU A 274 -13.40 -4.95 -6.13
N GLU A 275 -12.32 -4.45 -6.74
CA GLU A 275 -12.21 -4.27 -8.18
C GLU A 275 -11.17 -5.24 -8.74
N LEU A 276 -11.65 -6.22 -9.52
CA LEU A 276 -10.81 -7.22 -10.16
C LEU A 276 -10.93 -7.09 -11.68
N THR A 277 -9.83 -6.70 -12.33
CA THR A 277 -9.75 -6.67 -13.78
C THR A 277 -8.80 -7.75 -14.30
N PHE A 278 -9.35 -8.72 -15.03
CA PHE A 278 -8.57 -9.71 -15.78
C PHE A 278 -7.93 -9.05 -16.99
N GLY A 279 -6.60 -8.98 -16.96
CA GLY A 279 -5.76 -8.60 -18.09
C GLY A 279 -5.52 -9.73 -19.08
N GLU A 280 -4.57 -9.54 -19.99
CA GLU A 280 -4.25 -10.52 -21.03
C GLU A 280 -3.67 -11.83 -20.48
N LYS A 281 -3.06 -11.82 -19.28
CA LYS A 281 -2.38 -12.99 -18.67
C LYS A 281 -3.10 -13.60 -17.47
N LEU A 282 -3.81 -12.81 -16.65
CA LEU A 282 -4.57 -13.36 -15.53
C LEU A 282 -5.64 -14.34 -16.04
N ARG A 283 -5.57 -15.60 -15.60
CA ARG A 283 -6.57 -16.65 -15.92
C ARG A 283 -7.41 -17.02 -14.71
N ARG A 284 -6.81 -16.97 -13.52
CA ARG A 284 -7.47 -17.39 -12.28
C ARG A 284 -7.18 -16.42 -11.14
N ALA A 285 -8.24 -15.93 -10.52
CA ALA A 285 -8.17 -15.32 -9.20
C ALA A 285 -8.83 -16.28 -8.18
N SER A 286 -8.33 -16.32 -6.95
CA SER A 286 -8.84 -17.22 -5.91
C SER A 286 -8.92 -16.53 -4.55
N PHE A 287 -10.12 -16.54 -3.96
CA PHE A 287 -10.46 -15.97 -2.66
C PHE A 287 -11.19 -17.03 -1.81
N PRO A 288 -10.53 -18.14 -1.45
CA PRO A 288 -11.19 -19.34 -0.91
C PRO A 288 -11.85 -19.12 0.46
N LYS A 289 -11.45 -18.08 1.20
CA LYS A 289 -11.97 -17.77 2.54
C LYS A 289 -12.75 -16.45 2.61
N LEU A 290 -12.92 -15.73 1.50
CA LEU A 290 -13.55 -14.42 1.50
C LEU A 290 -15.06 -14.59 1.74
N GLN A 291 -15.53 -14.10 2.88
CA GLN A 291 -16.91 -14.26 3.34
C GLN A 291 -17.78 -13.05 3.01
N TRP A 292 -17.22 -11.83 3.04
CA TRP A 292 -18.00 -10.63 2.70
C TRP A 292 -17.18 -9.52 2.07
N ILE A 293 -17.88 -8.76 1.22
CA ILE A 293 -17.45 -7.47 0.66
C ILE A 293 -18.54 -6.46 1.04
N THR A 294 -18.18 -5.45 1.80
CA THR A 294 -19.20 -4.60 2.48
C THR A 294 -19.77 -3.50 1.60
N ASP A 295 -19.08 -3.13 0.52
CA ASP A 295 -19.57 -2.21 -0.51
C ASP A 295 -19.92 -2.98 -1.79
N TYR A 296 -19.08 -2.93 -2.83
CA TYR A 296 -19.37 -3.57 -4.12
C TYR A 296 -18.28 -4.54 -4.59
N LEU A 297 -18.70 -5.47 -5.44
CA LEU A 297 -17.82 -6.34 -6.21
C LEU A 297 -17.91 -5.97 -7.68
N GLN A 298 -16.80 -5.52 -8.24
CA GLN A 298 -16.69 -5.25 -9.66
C GLN A 298 -15.68 -6.20 -10.29
N VAL A 299 -16.12 -6.93 -11.32
CA VAL A 299 -15.26 -7.80 -12.11
C VAL A 299 -15.29 -7.34 -13.56
N ARG A 300 -14.11 -7.22 -14.16
CA ARG A 300 -13.92 -6.87 -15.56
C ARG A 300 -13.02 -7.91 -16.21
N ALA A 301 -13.34 -8.35 -17.41
CA ALA A 301 -12.43 -9.12 -18.26
C ALA A 301 -12.48 -8.57 -19.69
N GLY A 302 -11.31 -8.35 -20.27
CA GLY A 302 -11.19 -7.92 -21.65
C GLY A 302 -11.48 -9.05 -22.65
N PRO A 303 -11.75 -8.73 -23.93
CA PRO A 303 -12.04 -9.73 -24.96
C PRO A 303 -10.80 -10.51 -25.46
N VAL A 304 -9.59 -10.20 -25.01
CA VAL A 304 -8.34 -10.69 -25.62
C VAL A 304 -7.68 -11.78 -24.76
N GLY A 305 -7.71 -13.02 -25.27
CA GLY A 305 -6.75 -14.09 -24.97
C GLY A 305 -6.88 -14.84 -23.64
N ALA A 306 -7.60 -14.31 -22.65
CA ALA A 306 -7.88 -14.99 -21.40
C ALA A 306 -9.24 -15.69 -21.44
N GLU A 307 -9.31 -16.95 -21.03
CA GLU A 307 -10.55 -17.58 -20.56
C GLU A 307 -10.63 -17.34 -19.05
N PRO A 308 -11.21 -16.22 -18.58
CA PRO A 308 -11.23 -15.90 -17.17
C PRO A 308 -12.11 -16.91 -16.44
N ASN A 309 -11.58 -17.52 -15.37
CA ASN A 309 -12.37 -18.38 -14.49
C ASN A 309 -12.79 -17.59 -13.25
N LEU A 310 -14.10 -17.40 -13.08
CA LEU A 310 -14.68 -16.68 -11.94
C LEU A 310 -15.12 -17.60 -10.77
N GLY A 311 -14.63 -18.83 -10.69
CA GLY A 311 -14.79 -19.74 -9.55
C GLY A 311 -14.02 -19.31 -8.29
N ALA A 312 -13.82 -18.01 -8.11
CA ALA A 312 -12.91 -17.41 -7.15
C ALA A 312 -13.52 -17.28 -5.73
N PHE A 313 -14.85 -17.38 -5.60
CA PHE A 313 -15.60 -16.95 -4.41
C PHE A 313 -16.47 -18.08 -3.79
N PRO A 314 -15.89 -19.22 -3.40
CA PRO A 314 -16.66 -20.40 -2.98
C PRO A 314 -17.44 -20.22 -1.66
N VAL A 315 -17.05 -19.26 -0.82
CA VAL A 315 -17.67 -19.04 0.50
C VAL A 315 -18.18 -17.61 0.68
N LEU A 316 -18.24 -16.81 -0.39
CA LEU A 316 -18.71 -15.43 -0.32
C LEU A 316 -20.22 -15.42 0.01
N GLN A 317 -20.56 -14.83 1.15
CA GLN A 317 -21.91 -14.81 1.72
C GLN A 317 -22.66 -13.54 1.32
N THR A 318 -22.01 -12.38 1.36
CA THR A 318 -22.67 -11.10 1.10
C THR A 318 -21.78 -10.13 0.34
N VAL A 319 -22.39 -9.40 -0.60
CA VAL A 319 -21.86 -8.16 -1.19
C VAL A 319 -22.86 -7.05 -0.89
N GLY A 320 -22.38 -5.88 -0.49
CA GLY A 320 -23.23 -4.84 0.08
C GLY A 320 -24.21 -4.20 -0.89
N GLN A 321 -23.69 -3.32 -1.75
CA GLN A 321 -24.48 -2.52 -2.67
C GLN A 321 -24.76 -3.26 -3.98
N TYR A 322 -23.72 -3.66 -4.70
CA TYR A 322 -23.90 -4.28 -6.01
C TYR A 322 -22.76 -5.24 -6.38
N ILE A 323 -23.13 -6.19 -7.24
CA ILE A 323 -22.21 -7.02 -8.00
C ILE A 323 -22.34 -6.62 -9.46
N ASP A 324 -21.22 -6.28 -10.09
CA ASP A 324 -21.20 -5.91 -11.51
C ASP A 324 -20.06 -6.62 -12.25
N ILE A 325 -20.42 -7.52 -13.16
CA ILE A 325 -19.49 -8.40 -13.87
C ILE A 325 -19.60 -8.13 -15.37
N ILE A 326 -18.51 -7.72 -16.00
CA ILE A 326 -18.45 -7.45 -17.44
C ILE A 326 -17.28 -8.21 -18.04
N GLY A 327 -17.51 -8.98 -19.10
CA GLY A 327 -16.48 -9.72 -19.83
C GLY A 327 -16.97 -11.08 -20.31
N ASN A 328 -16.11 -11.85 -20.96
CA ASN A 328 -16.49 -13.12 -21.59
C ASN A 328 -16.34 -14.31 -20.62
N PHE A 329 -17.29 -14.45 -19.70
CA PHE A 329 -17.37 -15.56 -18.75
C PHE A 329 -18.38 -16.60 -19.24
N THR A 330 -17.95 -17.87 -19.30
CA THR A 330 -18.85 -19.00 -19.64
C THR A 330 -19.64 -19.50 -18.43
N SER A 331 -19.10 -19.30 -17.23
CA SER A 331 -19.75 -19.65 -15.96
C SER A 331 -19.38 -18.68 -14.86
N ILE A 332 -20.34 -18.42 -13.99
CA ILE A 332 -20.21 -17.58 -12.80
C ILE A 332 -20.99 -18.28 -11.69
N ASP A 333 -20.33 -18.57 -10.57
CA ASP A 333 -20.93 -19.26 -9.43
C ASP A 333 -20.57 -18.54 -8.12
N PHE A 334 -21.58 -18.38 -7.27
CA PHE A 334 -21.49 -17.76 -5.95
C PHE A 334 -22.33 -18.59 -4.96
N PRO A 335 -21.88 -19.80 -4.60
CA PRO A 335 -22.74 -20.84 -4.04
C PRO A 335 -23.30 -20.53 -2.64
N LYS A 336 -22.74 -19.52 -1.95
CA LYS A 336 -23.17 -19.10 -0.60
C LYS A 336 -23.75 -17.69 -0.56
N LEU A 337 -23.83 -17.02 -1.70
CA LEU A 337 -24.18 -15.61 -1.75
C LEU A 337 -25.68 -15.38 -1.48
N GLN A 338 -25.95 -14.35 -0.71
CA GLN A 338 -27.29 -13.84 -0.42
C GLN A 338 -27.29 -12.31 -0.56
N ALA A 339 -28.46 -11.75 -0.85
CA ALA A 339 -28.68 -10.32 -0.80
C ALA A 339 -28.42 -9.81 0.64
N GLN A 340 -27.57 -8.80 0.78
CA GLN A 340 -27.31 -8.19 2.09
C GLN A 340 -28.53 -7.41 2.58
N ASN A 341 -29.25 -6.74 1.66
CA ASN A 341 -30.43 -5.94 1.97
C ASN A 341 -31.34 -5.80 0.75
N ALA A 342 -32.51 -5.17 0.93
CA ALA A 342 -33.51 -5.00 -0.13
C ALA A 342 -33.04 -4.16 -1.34
N LYS A 343 -31.88 -3.49 -1.25
CA LYS A 343 -31.28 -2.68 -2.32
C LYS A 343 -30.10 -3.37 -3.01
N SER A 344 -29.66 -4.55 -2.58
CA SER A 344 -28.54 -5.27 -3.19
C SER A 344 -28.84 -5.62 -4.64
N LYS A 345 -27.95 -5.28 -5.59
CA LYS A 345 -28.15 -5.45 -7.04
C LYS A 345 -27.13 -6.40 -7.66
N VAL A 346 -27.50 -7.03 -8.78
CA VAL A 346 -26.57 -7.81 -9.62
C VAL A 346 -26.76 -7.42 -11.08
N SER A 347 -25.66 -7.12 -11.74
CA SER A 347 -25.55 -6.79 -13.17
C SER A 347 -24.46 -7.65 -13.79
N ILE A 348 -24.80 -8.34 -14.88
CA ILE A 348 -23.87 -9.18 -15.63
C ILE A 348 -23.96 -8.87 -17.12
N MET A 349 -22.82 -8.64 -17.74
CA MET A 349 -22.66 -8.48 -19.17
C MET A 349 -21.57 -9.44 -19.65
N SER A 350 -22.00 -10.64 -20.07
CA SER A 350 -21.16 -11.69 -20.60
C SER A 350 -21.85 -12.40 -21.77
N SER A 351 -21.41 -12.14 -22.99
CA SER A 351 -22.03 -12.73 -24.20
C SER A 351 -22.06 -14.25 -24.21
N ASP A 352 -21.10 -14.87 -23.53
CA ASP A 352 -20.88 -16.31 -23.54
C ASP A 352 -21.59 -17.01 -22.37
N LEU A 353 -22.23 -16.25 -21.49
CA LEU A 353 -22.99 -16.77 -20.35
C LEU A 353 -24.44 -17.07 -20.74
N ASN A 354 -24.92 -18.27 -20.40
CA ASN A 354 -26.35 -18.55 -20.46
C ASN A 354 -27.05 -17.88 -19.25
N CYS A 355 -27.71 -16.74 -19.49
CA CYS A 355 -28.43 -16.01 -18.46
C CYS A 355 -29.57 -16.82 -17.82
N THR A 356 -30.24 -17.70 -18.56
CA THR A 356 -31.32 -18.54 -18.00
C THR A 356 -30.77 -19.54 -16.97
N ASP A 357 -29.64 -20.17 -17.28
CA ASP A 357 -28.97 -21.09 -16.36
C ASP A 357 -28.42 -20.32 -15.15
N PHE A 358 -27.81 -19.16 -15.39
CA PHE A 358 -27.28 -18.29 -14.35
C PHE A 358 -28.34 -17.89 -13.31
N VAL A 359 -29.49 -17.37 -13.76
CA VAL A 359 -30.61 -17.00 -12.85
C VAL A 359 -31.41 -18.21 -12.35
N SER A 360 -31.02 -19.44 -12.70
CA SER A 360 -31.59 -20.65 -12.12
C SER A 360 -30.78 -21.16 -10.94
N GLN A 361 -29.59 -20.61 -10.70
CA GLN A 361 -28.72 -21.01 -9.59
C GLN A 361 -29.35 -20.71 -8.22
N GLU A 362 -29.01 -21.55 -7.24
CA GLU A 362 -29.60 -21.52 -5.90
C GLU A 362 -29.40 -20.16 -5.20
N PHE A 363 -28.22 -19.55 -5.35
CA PHE A 363 -27.93 -18.26 -4.71
C PHE A 363 -28.87 -17.14 -5.18
N PHE A 364 -29.43 -17.22 -6.38
CA PHE A 364 -30.44 -16.27 -6.83
C PHE A 364 -31.84 -16.61 -6.30
N ARG A 365 -32.21 -17.90 -6.30
CA ARG A 365 -33.55 -18.35 -5.92
C ARG A 365 -33.79 -18.33 -4.42
N ALA A 366 -32.77 -18.68 -3.65
CA ALA A 366 -32.82 -18.79 -2.19
C ALA A 366 -32.06 -17.66 -1.48
N GLY A 367 -31.38 -16.77 -2.21
CA GLY A 367 -30.57 -15.69 -1.63
C GLY A 367 -31.32 -14.43 -1.24
N ASN A 368 -32.64 -14.48 -1.02
CA ASN A 368 -33.44 -13.35 -0.50
C ASN A 368 -33.36 -12.05 -1.30
N TRP A 369 -33.13 -12.12 -2.61
CA TRP A 369 -33.07 -10.94 -3.48
C TRP A 369 -34.43 -10.25 -3.58
N SER A 370 -34.43 -8.91 -3.49
CA SER A 370 -35.64 -8.07 -3.64
C SER A 370 -35.62 -7.23 -4.93
N THR A 371 -34.46 -7.10 -5.57
CA THR A 371 -34.32 -6.42 -6.86
C THR A 371 -34.23 -7.44 -7.99
N PRO A 372 -34.69 -7.11 -9.20
CA PRO A 372 -34.40 -7.91 -10.39
C PRO A 372 -32.89 -8.00 -10.67
N ILE A 373 -32.48 -9.05 -11.38
CA ILE A 373 -31.11 -9.23 -11.87
C ILE A 373 -31.06 -8.77 -13.32
N GLU A 374 -30.01 -8.04 -13.66
CA GLU A 374 -29.69 -7.71 -15.05
C GLU A 374 -28.65 -8.70 -15.57
N CYS A 375 -28.96 -9.38 -16.67
CA CYS A 375 -28.05 -10.28 -17.36
C CYS A 375 -28.15 -10.07 -18.86
N ASN A 376 -27.04 -9.71 -19.50
CA ASN A 376 -26.94 -9.39 -20.94
C ASN A 376 -27.98 -8.38 -21.43
N GLY A 377 -28.30 -7.39 -20.58
CA GLY A 377 -29.29 -6.35 -20.85
C GLY A 377 -30.75 -6.78 -20.69
N GLU A 378 -31.01 -8.03 -20.29
CA GLU A 378 -32.33 -8.53 -19.93
C GLU A 378 -32.56 -8.50 -18.42
N ILE A 379 -33.83 -8.34 -18.01
CA ILE A 379 -34.23 -8.25 -16.61
C ILE A 379 -34.93 -9.53 -16.17
N TYR A 380 -34.43 -10.14 -15.08
CA TYR A 380 -34.95 -11.37 -14.51
C TYR A 380 -35.48 -11.13 -13.09
N ASN A 381 -36.78 -11.36 -12.90
CA ASN A 381 -37.41 -11.28 -11.57
C ASN A 381 -37.04 -12.50 -10.72
N THR A 382 -36.98 -12.31 -9.40
CA THR A 382 -36.57 -13.32 -8.41
C THR A 382 -37.45 -14.58 -8.40
N THR A 383 -38.65 -14.50 -8.98
CA THR A 383 -39.62 -15.59 -9.10
C THR A 383 -39.70 -16.22 -10.50
N SER A 384 -39.00 -15.70 -11.50
CA SER A 384 -39.06 -16.19 -12.90
C SER A 384 -37.67 -16.46 -13.48
N THR A 385 -37.53 -17.51 -14.31
CA THR A 385 -36.33 -17.75 -15.15
C THR A 385 -36.46 -17.14 -16.53
N LYS A 386 -37.66 -16.64 -16.89
CA LYS A 386 -37.89 -15.94 -18.15
C LYS A 386 -37.66 -14.44 -17.96
N PRO A 387 -37.02 -13.77 -18.93
CA PRO A 387 -36.84 -12.33 -18.88
C PRO A 387 -38.20 -11.64 -18.94
N SER A 388 -38.38 -10.58 -18.16
CA SER A 388 -39.56 -9.72 -18.31
C SER A 388 -39.40 -8.84 -19.54
N SER A 389 -40.43 -8.78 -20.39
CA SER A 389 -40.52 -7.85 -21.52
C SER A 389 -40.68 -6.41 -21.03
N ALA A 390 -39.62 -5.82 -20.49
CA ALA A 390 -39.58 -4.41 -20.11
C ALA A 390 -38.71 -3.66 -21.12
N ASN A 391 -39.36 -2.78 -21.88
CA ASN A 391 -38.73 -1.86 -22.84
C ASN A 391 -37.70 -0.96 -22.12
N MET A 392 -36.53 -0.80 -22.72
CA MET A 392 -35.41 -0.03 -22.17
C MET A 392 -35.81 1.42 -21.84
N ASN A 393 -35.58 1.82 -20.59
CA ASN A 393 -34.94 3.11 -20.34
C ASN A 393 -33.55 2.82 -19.77
N ARG A 394 -32.53 2.96 -20.65
CA ARG A 394 -31.12 2.89 -20.25
C ARG A 394 -30.82 4.07 -19.32
N SER A 395 -30.91 3.87 -18.01
CA SER A 395 -30.34 4.78 -17.02
C SER A 395 -30.20 4.11 -15.64
N PHE A 396 -29.28 3.16 -15.52
CA PHE A 396 -28.75 2.76 -14.19
C PHE A 396 -27.42 3.46 -13.86
N LEU A 397 -26.75 4.07 -14.85
CA LEU A 397 -25.57 4.91 -14.67
C LEU A 397 -25.93 6.39 -14.81
N GLY A 398 -26.71 6.88 -13.86
CA GLY A 398 -27.01 8.30 -13.69
C GLY A 398 -26.33 8.83 -12.43
N SER A 399 -25.03 9.10 -12.54
CA SER A 399 -24.17 10.01 -11.74
C SER A 399 -22.79 9.38 -11.52
N GLY A 400 -21.86 9.65 -12.44
CA GLY A 400 -20.43 9.43 -12.22
C GLY A 400 -19.83 8.22 -12.91
N ILE A 401 -19.74 8.23 -14.24
CA ILE A 401 -18.54 7.85 -15.01
C ILE A 401 -18.75 8.46 -16.40
N ARG A 402 -17.98 9.51 -16.72
CA ARG A 402 -17.77 9.89 -18.11
C ARG A 402 -16.92 8.78 -18.72
N SER A 403 -17.44 8.14 -19.76
CA SER A 403 -16.67 7.32 -20.68
C SER A 403 -15.49 8.15 -21.23
N LEU A 404 -14.27 7.94 -20.74
CA LEU A 404 -13.08 8.25 -21.51
C LEU A 404 -12.82 7.05 -22.42
N LYS A 405 -13.04 7.28 -23.71
CA LYS A 405 -12.49 6.45 -24.78
C LYS A 405 -10.96 6.39 -24.59
N LEU A 406 -10.39 5.21 -24.77
CA LEU A 406 -8.95 5.04 -24.94
C LEU A 406 -8.46 5.98 -26.05
N ALA A 407 -7.55 6.88 -25.68
CA ALA A 407 -6.56 7.43 -26.57
C ALA A 407 -5.21 7.17 -25.91
N ALA A 408 -4.35 6.44 -26.61
CA ALA A 408 -2.95 6.29 -26.26
C ALA A 408 -2.30 7.69 -26.22
N GLY A 409 -1.67 8.05 -25.10
CA GLY A 409 -0.93 9.31 -25.00
C GLY A 409 -0.63 9.73 -23.57
N LEU A 410 0.67 9.62 -23.20
CA LEU A 410 1.37 10.29 -22.10
C LEU A 410 0.65 10.45 -20.75
N TYR A 411 1.03 9.60 -19.78
CA TYR A 411 0.83 9.89 -18.37
C TYR A 411 1.92 10.86 -17.88
N LEU A 412 1.57 12.15 -17.83
CA LEU A 412 2.07 13.06 -16.81
C LEU A 412 1.00 13.14 -15.72
N CYS A 413 1.31 12.71 -14.50
CA CYS A 413 0.54 13.07 -13.31
C CYS A 413 1.51 13.61 -12.28
N PHE A 414 1.63 14.94 -12.27
CA PHE A 414 2.19 15.70 -11.16
C PHE A 414 1.08 16.03 -10.16
N LEU A 415 1.44 15.93 -8.88
CA LEU A 415 0.97 16.71 -7.72
C LEU A 415 -0.54 16.70 -7.41
N VAL A 416 -0.90 16.21 -6.21
CA VAL A 416 -1.08 17.03 -5.00
C VAL A 416 -1.58 16.07 -3.91
N TRP A 417 -0.71 15.68 -2.98
CA TRP A 417 -1.04 15.42 -1.58
C TRP A 417 0.15 15.93 -0.78
N LEU A 418 0.04 17.18 -0.35
CA LEU A 418 0.86 17.81 0.67
C LEU A 418 -0.11 18.10 1.81
N PHE A 419 -0.03 17.28 2.86
CA PHE A 419 -0.03 17.63 4.29
C PHE A 419 0.02 16.34 5.10
#